data_AF-A0A5D2HY66-F1
#
_entry.id   AF-A0A5D2HY66-F1
#
_cell.length_a   1.000
_cell.length_b   1.000
_cell.length_c   1.000
_cell.angle_alpha   90.00
_cell.angle_beta   90.00
_cell.angle_gamma   90.00
#
_symmetry.space_group_name_H-M   'P 1'
#
loop_
_entity.id
_entity.type
_entity.pdbx_description
1 polymer ?
#
loop_
_entity_poly.entity_id
_entity_poly.type
_entity_poly.pdbx_seq_one_letter_code
_entity_poly.pdbx_strand_id
1 'polypeptide(L)'
;MTRKKVKLAYITNDSTRKATYKKRIKGLKNKIRELSTLCGIDTCAIMYNPYKSQPEVWPSPVVVQQILSKLKTIPEMEKSKNMMNQKTFLSQKITKVAEQLKKHCKENWENEIT
;
A
#
# COMPACT_ATOMS: atom_id res chain seq x y z
N MET A 1 21.09 13.42 -12.33
CA MET A 1 20.52 13.88 -11.04
C MET A 1 20.12 12.68 -10.19
N THR A 2 20.79 12.43 -9.07
CA THR A 2 20.50 11.29 -8.20
C THR A 2 19.14 11.49 -7.52
N ARG A 3 18.25 10.52 -7.71
CA ARG A 3 16.87 10.62 -7.20
C ARG A 3 16.90 10.52 -5.67
N LYS A 4 16.55 11.60 -4.97
CA LYS A 4 16.48 11.60 -3.50
C LYS A 4 15.47 10.54 -3.03
N LYS A 5 15.86 9.76 -2.02
CA LYS A 5 14.98 8.75 -1.39
C LYS A 5 13.71 9.45 -0.86
N VAL A 6 12.56 8.89 -1.20
CA VAL A 6 11.27 9.49 -0.83
C VAL A 6 10.91 9.11 0.61
N LYS A 7 10.58 10.11 1.44
CA LYS A 7 10.02 9.89 2.78
C LYS A 7 8.56 9.44 2.65
N LEU A 8 8.21 8.33 3.31
CA LEU A 8 6.83 7.81 3.34
C LEU A 8 6.03 8.53 4.43
N ALA A 9 5.74 9.81 4.19
CA ALA A 9 4.95 10.67 5.07
C ALA A 9 3.94 11.48 4.24
N TYR A 10 2.98 12.11 4.94
CA TYR A 10 2.04 13.02 4.29
C TYR A 10 2.78 14.20 3.63
N ILE A 11 2.42 14.51 2.38
CA ILE A 11 3.00 15.64 1.64
C ILE A 11 2.16 16.88 1.95
N THR A 12 2.70 17.80 2.74
CA THR A 12 1.98 19.03 3.16
C THR A 12 1.72 19.98 2.00
N ASN A 13 2.67 20.14 1.08
CA ASN A 13 2.49 20.99 -0.10
C ASN A 13 1.44 20.40 -1.08
N ASP A 14 0.33 21.10 -1.26
CA ASP A 14 -0.83 20.65 -2.03
C ASP A 14 -0.53 20.39 -3.51
N SER A 15 0.16 21.31 -4.19
CA SER A 15 0.53 21.16 -5.59
C SER A 15 1.42 19.94 -5.81
N THR A 16 2.41 19.75 -4.95
CA THR A 16 3.31 18.60 -4.96
C THR A 16 2.57 17.31 -4.65
N ARG A 17 1.66 17.33 -3.67
CA ARG A 17 0.81 16.18 -3.32
C ARG A 17 -0.08 15.77 -4.49
N LYS A 18 -0.73 16.72 -5.17
CA LYS A 18 -1.60 16.48 -6.33
C LYS A 18 -0.83 15.90 -7.52
N ALA A 19 0.33 16.48 -7.84
CA ALA A 19 1.19 15.97 -8.92
C ALA A 19 1.72 14.56 -8.62
N THR A 20 2.11 14.31 -7.37
CA THR A 20 2.59 13.00 -6.92
C THR A 20 1.47 11.96 -6.97
N TYR A 21 0.26 12.31 -6.52
CA TYR A 21 -0.92 11.44 -6.59
C TYR A 21 -1.18 10.99 -8.03
N LYS A 22 -1.26 11.92 -8.99
CA LYS A 22 -1.49 11.60 -10.41
C LYS A 22 -0.44 10.65 -10.98
N LYS A 23 0.83 10.83 -10.63
CA LYS A 23 1.91 9.93 -11.08
C LYS A 23 1.82 8.55 -10.43
N ARG A 24 1.59 8.49 -9.11
CA ARG A 24 1.53 7.23 -8.36
C ARG A 24 0.30 6.41 -8.70
N ILE A 25 -0.87 7.03 -8.90
CA ILE A 25 -2.10 6.32 -9.23
C ILE A 25 -1.99 5.62 -10.59
N LYS A 26 -1.38 6.30 -11.58
CA LYS A 26 -1.08 5.72 -12.89
C LYS A 26 -0.13 4.52 -12.76
N GLY A 27 0.93 4.67 -11.97
CA GLY A 27 1.86 3.57 -11.70
C GLY A 27 1.21 2.39 -10.98
N LEU A 28 0.35 2.66 -9.99
CA LEU A 28 -0.39 1.65 -9.25
C LEU A 28 -1.32 0.86 -10.17
N LYS A 29 -2.10 1.53 -11.03
CA LYS A 29 -2.96 0.88 -12.03
C LYS A 29 -2.16 -0.03 -12.97
N ASN A 30 -1.00 0.42 -13.44
CA ASN A 30 -0.14 -0.41 -14.27
C ASN A 30 0.32 -1.67 -13.53
N LYS A 31 0.75 -1.53 -12.26
CA LYS A 31 1.20 -2.66 -11.44
C LYS A 31 0.09 -3.64 -11.11
N ILE A 32 -1.12 -3.16 -10.84
CA ILE A 32 -2.29 -4.02 -10.62
C ILE A 32 -2.63 -4.78 -11.90
N ARG A 33 -2.61 -4.11 -13.06
CA ARG A 33 -2.81 -4.77 -14.35
C ARG A 33 -1.77 -5.85 -14.61
N GLU A 34 -0.49 -5.54 -14.42
CA GLU A 34 0.61 -6.50 -14.56
C GLU A 34 0.39 -7.71 -13.63
N LEU A 35 0.04 -7.47 -12.37
CA LEU A 35 -0.27 -8.52 -11.39
C LEU A 35 -1.42 -9.41 -11.86
N SER A 36 -2.52 -8.80 -12.32
CA SER A 36 -3.69 -9.52 -12.83
C SER A 36 -3.33 -10.40 -14.03
N THR A 37 -2.57 -9.85 -14.98
CA THR A 37 -2.16 -10.56 -16.20
C THR A 37 -1.16 -11.67 -15.92
N LEU A 38 -0.11 -11.40 -15.13
CA LEU A 38 0.98 -12.35 -14.89
C LEU A 38 0.56 -13.51 -13.98
N CYS A 39 -0.30 -13.23 -13.00
CA CYS A 39 -0.72 -14.24 -12.02
C CYS A 39 -2.10 -14.84 -12.35
N GLY A 40 -2.81 -14.33 -13.36
CA GLY A 40 -4.13 -14.84 -13.74
C GLY A 40 -5.20 -14.66 -12.65
N ILE A 41 -5.07 -13.61 -11.82
CA ILE A 41 -5.98 -13.36 -10.70
C ILE A 41 -6.91 -12.18 -10.96
N ASP A 42 -8.14 -12.28 -10.44
CA ASP A 42 -9.11 -11.19 -10.38
C ASP A 42 -8.58 -10.09 -9.44
N THR A 43 -8.37 -8.88 -9.97
CA THR A 43 -7.92 -7.73 -9.17
C THR A 43 -8.76 -6.49 -9.46
N CYS A 44 -8.94 -5.66 -8.44
CA CYS A 44 -9.58 -4.37 -8.56
C CYS A 44 -8.96 -3.36 -7.60
N ALA A 45 -9.13 -2.07 -7.92
CA ALA A 45 -8.79 -0.99 -7.00
C ALA A 45 -9.86 0.10 -7.00
N ILE A 46 -10.12 0.63 -5.81
CA ILE A 46 -11.00 1.76 -5.54
C ILE A 46 -10.14 2.83 -4.85
N MET A 47 -9.99 3.98 -5.49
CA MET A 47 -9.03 5.00 -5.08
C MET A 47 -9.73 6.34 -4.87
N TYR A 48 -9.82 6.76 -3.61
CA TYR A 48 -10.36 8.06 -3.23
C TYR A 48 -9.27 9.12 -3.27
N ASN A 49 -9.64 10.33 -3.65
CA ASN A 49 -8.73 11.48 -3.60
C ASN A 49 -9.51 12.76 -3.28
N PRO A 50 -8.88 13.74 -2.61
CA PRO A 50 -9.56 14.97 -2.21
C PRO A 50 -9.83 15.94 -3.38
N TYR A 51 -9.41 15.61 -4.60
CA TYR A 51 -9.50 16.51 -5.76
C TYR A 51 -10.68 16.16 -6.68
N LYS A 52 -11.37 15.04 -6.43
CA LYS A 52 -12.54 14.58 -7.18
C LYS A 52 -13.56 14.03 -6.21
N SER A 53 -14.84 14.30 -6.42
CA SER A 53 -15.94 13.78 -5.61
C SER A 53 -16.11 12.27 -5.77
N GLN A 54 -15.92 11.76 -7.00
CA GLN A 54 -16.05 10.33 -7.27
C GLN A 54 -14.71 9.59 -7.14
N PRO A 55 -14.73 8.35 -6.61
CA PRO A 55 -13.55 7.52 -6.57
C PRO A 55 -13.09 7.14 -7.97
N GLU A 56 -11.79 7.04 -8.14
CA GLU A 56 -11.19 6.45 -9.33
C GLU A 56 -11.20 4.94 -9.17
N VAL A 57 -11.85 4.23 -10.09
CA VAL A 57 -11.95 2.77 -10.06
C VAL A 57 -11.16 2.14 -11.21
N TRP A 58 -10.71 0.91 -11.01
CA TRP A 58 -10.06 0.09 -12.02
C TRP A 58 -10.46 -1.38 -11.81
N PRO A 59 -10.74 -2.16 -12.87
CA PRO A 59 -10.59 -1.81 -14.29
C PRO A 59 -11.79 -1.02 -14.86
N SER A 60 -13.01 -1.41 -14.51
CA SER A 60 -14.24 -0.66 -14.82
C SER A 60 -15.24 -0.81 -13.66
N PRO A 61 -16.19 0.12 -13.48
CA PRO A 61 -17.18 0.03 -12.40
C PRO A 61 -17.90 -1.32 -12.37
N VAL A 62 -18.30 -1.85 -13.53
CA VAL A 62 -19.03 -3.12 -13.64
C VAL A 62 -18.19 -4.30 -13.15
N VAL A 63 -16.93 -4.40 -13.62
CA VAL A 63 -16.03 -5.49 -13.23
C VAL A 63 -15.67 -5.41 -11.74
N VAL A 64 -15.47 -4.19 -11.22
CA VAL A 64 -15.23 -3.99 -9.79
C VAL A 64 -16.43 -4.49 -8.97
N GLN A 65 -17.66 -4.17 -9.37
CA GLN A 65 -18.85 -4.68 -8.69
C GLN A 65 -18.95 -6.21 -8.73
N GLN A 66 -18.62 -6.84 -9.86
CA GLN A 66 -18.57 -8.30 -9.96
C GLN A 66 -17.55 -8.92 -8.99
N ILE A 67 -16.34 -8.36 -8.93
CA ILE A 67 -15.28 -8.82 -8.01
C ILE A 67 -15.72 -8.61 -6.56
N LEU A 68 -16.33 -7.47 -6.22
CA LEU A 68 -16.85 -7.21 -4.88
C LEU A 68 -17.97 -8.18 -4.49
N SER A 69 -18.85 -8.54 -5.42
CA SER A 69 -19.90 -9.54 -5.18
C SER A 69 -19.29 -10.91 -4.89
N LYS A 70 -18.29 -11.36 -5.67
CA LYS A 70 -17.53 -12.59 -5.37
C LYS A 70 -16.81 -12.50 -4.02
N LEU A 71 -16.23 -11.36 -3.69
CA LEU A 71 -15.57 -11.15 -2.40
C LEU A 71 -16.56 -11.26 -1.24
N LYS A 72 -17.80 -10.80 -1.40
CA LYS A 72 -18.83 -10.89 -0.37
C LYS A 72 -19.25 -12.34 -0.09
N THR A 73 -19.27 -13.22 -1.10
CA THR A 73 -19.67 -14.62 -0.93
C THR A 73 -18.64 -15.49 -0.22
N ILE A 74 -17.38 -15.06 -0.14
CA ILE A 74 -16.33 -15.79 0.60
C ILE A 74 -16.66 -15.74 2.12
N PRO A 75 -16.37 -16.77 2.92
CA PRO A 75 -16.52 -16.72 4.38
C PRO A 75 -15.55 -15.72 5.05
N GLU A 76 -15.99 -15.04 6.11
CA GLU A 76 -15.19 -13.99 6.77
C GLU A 76 -13.85 -14.51 7.32
N MET A 77 -13.85 -15.72 7.89
CA MET A 77 -12.65 -16.38 8.40
C MET A 77 -11.59 -16.61 7.31
N GLU A 78 -12.02 -16.79 6.06
CA GLU A 78 -11.11 -16.97 4.93
C GLU A 78 -10.62 -15.61 4.39
N LYS A 79 -11.50 -14.61 4.34
CA LYS A 79 -11.11 -13.24 3.97
C LYS A 79 -10.06 -12.67 4.91
N SER A 80 -10.26 -12.82 6.22
CA SER A 80 -9.42 -12.18 7.24
C SER A 80 -7.99 -12.71 7.25
N LYS A 81 -7.73 -13.94 6.79
CA LYS A 81 -6.39 -14.56 6.76
C LYS A 81 -5.39 -13.74 5.96
N ASN A 82 -5.82 -13.20 4.82
CA ASN A 82 -4.96 -12.50 3.87
C ASN A 82 -5.28 -11.00 3.77
N MET A 83 -6.24 -10.50 4.57
CA MET A 83 -6.63 -9.10 4.54
C MET A 83 -5.64 -8.23 5.30
N MET A 84 -5.10 -7.23 4.60
CA MET A 84 -4.22 -6.22 5.16
C MET A 84 -4.95 -4.89 5.22
N ASN A 85 -4.82 -4.16 6.32
CA ASN A 85 -5.30 -2.79 6.43
C ASN A 85 -4.17 -1.86 6.90
N GLN A 86 -4.42 -0.55 6.89
CA GLN A 86 -3.41 0.43 7.23
C GLN A 86 -2.92 0.28 8.67
N LYS A 87 -3.83 -0.02 9.61
CA LYS A 87 -3.47 -0.21 11.03
C LYS A 87 -2.55 -1.41 11.18
N THR A 88 -2.91 -2.57 10.63
CA THR A 88 -2.09 -3.79 10.73
C THR A 88 -0.74 -3.62 10.04
N PHE A 89 -0.70 -2.96 8.87
CA PHE A 89 0.55 -2.64 8.19
C PHE A 89 1.46 -1.73 9.01
N LEU A 90 0.93 -0.66 9.60
CA LEU A 90 1.72 0.26 10.42
C LEU A 90 2.24 -0.42 11.67
N SER A 91 1.42 -1.21 12.36
CA SER A 91 1.85 -2.01 13.52
C SER A 91 3.02 -2.93 13.15
N GLN A 92 2.94 -3.66 12.04
CA GLN A 92 4.04 -4.51 11.57
C GLN A 92 5.32 -3.71 11.27
N LYS A 93 5.20 -2.51 10.69
CA LYS A 93 6.37 -1.65 10.43
C LYS A 93 7.00 -1.14 11.71
N ILE A 94 6.19 -0.74 12.70
CA ILE A 94 6.68 -0.30 14.01
C ILE A 94 7.44 -1.43 14.69
N THR A 95 6.86 -2.64 14.74
CA THR A 95 7.51 -3.82 15.32
C THR A 95 8.86 -4.09 14.66
N LYS A 96 8.91 -4.08 13.32
CA LYS A 96 10.16 -4.29 12.58
C LYS A 96 11.23 -3.25 12.90
N VAL A 97 10.86 -1.98 13.02
CA VAL A 97 11.82 -0.92 13.39
C VAL A 97 12.28 -1.07 14.84
N ALA A 98 11.39 -1.46 15.76
CA ALA A 98 11.74 -1.72 17.15
C ALA A 98 12.71 -2.91 17.29
N GLU A 99 12.53 -3.97 16.52
CA GLU A 99 13.47 -5.11 16.46
C GLU A 99 14.84 -4.69 15.92
N GLN A 100 14.87 -3.89 14.85
CA GLN A 100 16.12 -3.34 14.29
C GLN A 100 16.84 -2.47 15.33
N LEU A 101 16.11 -1.63 16.06
CA LEU A 101 16.67 -0.81 17.12
C LEU A 101 17.29 -1.65 18.23
N LYS A 102 16.59 -2.70 18.71
CA LYS A 102 17.11 -3.63 19.73
C LYS A 102 18.42 -4.29 19.27
N LYS A 103 18.49 -4.72 18.00
CA LYS A 103 19.68 -5.31 17.41
C LYS A 103 20.85 -4.33 17.43
N HIS A 104 20.65 -3.09 16.99
CA HIS A 104 21.69 -2.06 16.99
C HIS A 104 22.15 -1.69 18.40
N CYS A 105 21.24 -1.62 19.38
CA CYS A 105 21.64 -1.39 20.78
C CYS A 105 22.55 -2.51 21.30
N LYS A 106 22.25 -3.78 20.97
CA LYS A 106 23.10 -4.92 21.35
C LYS A 106 24.47 -4.86 20.68
N GLU A 107 24.51 -4.58 19.39
CA GLU A 107 25.76 -4.43 18.62
C GLU A 107 26.62 -3.29 19.19
N ASN A 108 26.02 -2.15 19.50
CA ASN A 108 26.74 -1.02 20.11
C ASN A 108 27.31 -1.39 21.48
N TRP A 109 26.51 -2.05 22.33
CA TRP A 109 26.97 -2.52 23.65
C TRP A 109 28.15 -3.49 23.55
N GLU A 110 28.10 -4.45 22.60
CA GLU A 110 29.20 -5.38 22.36
C GLU A 110 30.49 -4.67 21.90
N ASN A 111 30.35 -3.65 21.05
CA ASN A 111 31.48 -2.83 20.58
C ASN A 111 32.04 -1.87 21.63
N GLU A 112 31.27 -1.49 22.65
CA GLU A 112 31.73 -0.63 23.75
C GLU A 112 32.49 -1.41 24.83
N ILE A 113 32.26 -2.73 24.93
CA ILE A 113 32.90 -3.60 25.93
C ILE A 113 34.16 -4.29 25.37
N THR A 114 34.31 -4.36 24.05
CA THR A 114 35.48 -4.93 23.36
C THR A 114 36.48 -3.84 23.01
#